data_AF-A0A246FKI0-F1
#
_entry.id   AF-A0A246FKI0-F1
#
_cell.length_a   1.000
_cell.length_b   1.000
_cell.length_c   1.000
_cell.angle_alpha   90.00
_cell.angle_beta   90.00
_cell.angle_gamma   90.00
#
_symmetry.space_group_name_H-M   'P 1'
#
loop_
_entity.id
_entity.type
_entity.pdbx_description
1 polymer ?
#
loop_
_entity_poly.entity_id
_entity_poly.type
_entity_poly.pdbx_seq_one_letter_code
_entity_poly.pdbx_strand_id
1 'polypeptide(L)' 'MSNHLVKNCRSHDQLEKIRKGQERKFRWRDDWPTMEKALLEAGAEAIAAHEASVAVEGNDNDTQTN' A
#
# COMPACT_ATOMS: atom_id res chain seq x y z
N MET A 1 -1.69 2.41 -15.30
CA MET A 1 -1.98 1.05 -14.77
C MET A 1 -1.21 0.76 -13.45
N SER A 2 -1.01 1.74 -12.56
CA SER A 2 -0.24 1.55 -11.32
C SER A 2 -1.11 1.51 -10.05
N ASN A 3 -2.36 1.99 -10.15
CA ASN A 3 -3.28 2.10 -9.01
C ASN A 3 -3.73 0.76 -8.42
N HIS A 4 -3.65 -0.35 -9.16
CA HIS A 4 -4.09 -1.65 -8.64
C HIS A 4 -3.07 -2.33 -7.72
N LEU A 5 -1.78 -2.04 -7.86
CA LEU A 5 -0.73 -2.69 -7.08
C LEU A 5 -0.74 -2.23 -5.62
N VAL A 6 -0.98 -0.93 -5.42
CA VAL A 6 -0.95 -0.29 -4.11
C VAL A 6 -2.30 -0.30 -3.41
N LYS A 7 -3.39 -0.64 -4.12
CA LYS A 7 -4.75 -0.73 -3.57
C LYS A 7 -4.92 -1.75 -2.44
N ASN A 8 -4.05 -2.77 -2.38
CA ASN A 8 -4.02 -3.78 -1.30
C ASN A 8 -2.74 -3.69 -0.46
N CYS A 9 -2.03 -2.57 -0.52
CA CYS A 9 -0.84 -2.36 0.29
C CYS A 9 -1.28 -1.99 1.71
N ARG A 10 -1.17 -2.94 2.64
CA ARG A 10 -1.62 -2.79 4.03
C ARG A 10 -0.46 -2.68 5.02
N SER A 11 0.77 -2.83 4.55
CA SER A 11 1.96 -2.80 5.38
C SER A 11 3.17 -2.33 4.60
N HIS A 12 4.13 -1.69 5.29
CA HIS A 12 5.40 -1.26 4.71
C HIS A 12 6.17 -2.40 4.02
N ASP A 13 6.07 -3.63 4.54
CA ASP A 13 6.72 -4.82 3.95
C ASP A 13 6.14 -5.18 2.56
N GLN A 14 4.82 -5.01 2.38
CA GLN A 14 4.19 -5.18 1.07
C GLN A 14 4.60 -4.07 0.11
N LEU A 15 4.66 -2.82 0.60
CA LEU A 15 5.10 -1.67 -0.19
C LEU A 15 6.52 -1.88 -0.72
N GLU A 16 7.43 -2.37 0.13
CA GLU A 16 8.81 -2.60 -0.23
C GLU A 16 8.95 -3.77 -1.24
N LYS A 17 8.16 -4.83 -1.09
CA LYS A 17 8.09 -5.92 -2.08
C LYS A 17 7.59 -5.43 -3.45
N ILE A 18 6.56 -4.59 -3.48
CA ILE A 18 6.06 -3.99 -4.71
C ILE A 18 7.13 -3.09 -5.33
N ARG A 19 7.75 -2.21 -4.53
CA ARG A 19 8.85 -1.32 -4.95
C ARG A 19 9.99 -2.11 -5.57
N LYS A 20 10.52 -3.14 -4.90
CA LYS A 20 11.60 -4.00 -5.43
C LYS A 20 11.19 -4.78 -6.68
N GLY A 21 9.94 -5.23 -6.78
CA GLY A 21 9.42 -5.90 -7.96
C GLY A 21 9.29 -4.97 -9.17
N GLN A 22 8.86 -3.73 -8.94
CA GLN A 22 8.79 -2.69 -9.95
C GLN A 22 10.20 -2.21 -10.34
N GLU A 23 11.11 -2.06 -9.38
CA GLU A 23 12.51 -1.71 -9.61
C GLU A 23 13.15 -2.72 -10.55
N ARG A 24 13.07 -4.03 -10.27
CA ARG A 24 13.65 -5.03 -11.18
C ARG A 24 13.10 -4.95 -12.61
N LYS A 25 11.83 -4.57 -12.77
CA LYS A 25 11.17 -4.44 -14.07
C LYS A 25 11.45 -3.12 -14.78
N PHE A 26 11.65 -2.03 -14.05
CA PHE A 26 11.70 -0.66 -14.57
C PHE A 26 13.00 0.08 -14.26
N ARG A 27 13.97 -0.55 -13.59
CA ARG A 27 15.29 0.03 -13.26
C ARG A 27 16.08 0.48 -14.48
N TRP A 28 15.79 -0.06 -15.64
CA TRP A 28 16.41 0.37 -16.91
C TRP A 28 15.74 1.61 -17.50
N ARG A 29 14.61 2.10 -16.95
CA ARG A 29 13.97 3.35 -17.36
C ARG A 29 14.52 4.51 -16.53
N ASP A 30 14.86 5.61 -17.19
CA ASP A 30 15.26 6.86 -16.55
C ASP A 30 14.16 7.48 -15.67
N ASP A 31 12.88 7.21 -15.97
CA ASP A 31 11.73 7.69 -15.17
C ASP A 31 11.50 6.94 -13.86
N TRP A 32 12.32 5.91 -13.55
CA TRP A 32 12.16 5.09 -12.35
C TRP A 32 12.07 5.91 -11.04
N PRO A 33 12.91 6.92 -10.78
CA PRO A 33 12.84 7.71 -9.55
C PRO A 33 11.48 8.39 -9.35
N THR A 34 10.88 8.89 -10.44
CA THR A 34 9.56 9.51 -10.43
C THR A 34 8.47 8.48 -10.14
N MET A 35 8.56 7.29 -10.75
CA MET A 35 7.62 6.20 -10.51
C MET A 35 7.74 5.60 -9.10
N GLU A 36 8.96 5.47 -8.58
CA GLU A 36 9.24 5.01 -7.22
C GLU A 36 8.61 5.96 -6.19
N LYS A 37 8.76 7.28 -6.39
CA LYS A 37 8.15 8.27 -5.54
C LYS A 37 6.62 8.16 -5.54
N ALA A 38 6.01 8.03 -6.72
CA ALA A 38 4.56 7.85 -6.83
C ALA A 38 4.07 6.55 -6.16
N LEU A 39 4.86 5.47 -6.23
CA LEU A 39 4.58 4.21 -5.55
C LEU A 39 4.65 4.35 -4.03
N LEU A 40 5.68 5.02 -3.51
CA LEU A 40 5.85 5.25 -2.09
C LEU A 40 4.73 6.13 -1.53
N GLU A 41 4.35 7.20 -2.26
CA GLU A 41 3.27 8.11 -1.86
C GLU A 41 1.93 7.39 -1.84
N ALA A 42 1.55 6.70 -2.93
CA ALA A 42 0.31 5.92 -2.99
C ALA A 42 0.30 4.76 -1.97
N GLY A 43 1.47 4.19 -1.66
CA GLY A 43 1.61 3.12 -0.68
C GLY A 43 1.49 3.59 0.75
N ALA A 44 2.09 4.73 1.07
CA ALA A 44 1.95 5.38 2.36
C ALA A 44 0.49 5.80 2.58
N GLU A 45 -0.18 6.34 1.56
CA GLU A 45 -1.59 6.72 1.64
C GLU A 45 -2.50 5.51 1.84
N ALA A 46 -2.24 4.39 1.14
CA ALA A 46 -2.97 3.15 1.33
C ALA A 46 -2.76 2.53 2.72
N ILE A 47 -1.53 2.56 3.24
CA ILE A 47 -1.21 2.11 4.60
C ILE A 47 -1.92 3.00 5.62
N ALA A 48 -1.85 4.33 5.48
CA ALA A 48 -2.52 5.26 6.37
C ALA A 48 -4.05 5.09 6.35
N ALA A 49 -4.63 4.90 5.16
CA ALA A 49 -6.06 4.60 5.02
C ALA A 49 -6.43 3.26 5.68
N HIS A 50 -5.60 2.23 5.52
CA HIS A 50 -5.81 0.94 6.16
C HIS A 50 -5.63 1.01 7.68
N GLU A 51 -4.64 1.75 8.17
CA GLU A 51 -4.45 1.98 9.61
C GLU A 51 -5.62 2.77 10.20
N ALA A 52 -6.14 3.77 9.48
CA ALA A 52 -7.35 4.49 9.87
C ALA A 52 -8.59 3.57 9.88
N SER A 53 -8.74 2.69 8.87
CA SER A 53 -9.83 1.71 8.82
C SER A 53 -9.69 0.62 9.90
N VAL A 54 -8.49 0.08 10.13
CA VAL A 54 -8.22 -0.90 11.20
C VAL A 54 -8.42 -0.28 12.57
N ALA A 55 -8.05 0.99 12.77
CA ALA A 55 -8.34 1.71 13.99
C ALA A 55 -9.85 1.90 14.23
N VAL A 56 -10.67 1.85 13.16
CA VAL A 56 -12.13 1.90 13.24
C VAL A 56 -12.75 0.49 13.36
N GLU A 57 -12.19 -0.53 12.71
CA GLU A 57 -12.68 -1.93 12.75
C GLU A 57 -12.18 -2.74 13.97
N GLY A 58 -11.43 -2.11 14.88
CA GLY A 58 -11.01 -2.71 16.14
C GLY A 58 -12.09 -2.75 17.24
N ASN A 59 -13.32 -2.31 16.97
CA ASN A 59 -14.36 -2.16 18.00
C ASN A 59 -15.77 -2.69 17.63
N ASP A 60 -15.91 -3.52 16.58
CA ASP A 60 -17.19 -4.14 16.19
C ASP A 60 -17.17 -5.67 16.38
N ASN A 61 -16.84 -6.10 17.60
CA ASN A 61 -17.21 -7.44 18.09
C ASN A 61 -17.74 -7.36 19.53
N ASP A 62 -18.49 -6.30 19.84
CA ASP A 62 -19.38 -6.26 20.99
C ASP A 62 -20.82 -6.44 20.50
N THR A 63 -21.46 -7.48 21.05
CA THR A 63 -22.90 -7.75 21.05
C THR A 63 -23.54 -8.27 19.76
N GLN A 64 -23.70 -9.60 19.68
CA GLN A 64 -25.06 -10.12 19.50
C GLN A 64 -25.24 -11.49 20.19
N THR A 65 -25.81 -11.41 21.38
CA THR A 65 -26.52 -12.49 22.07
C THR A 65 -27.70 -12.98 21.22
N ASN A 66 -27.80 -14.30 21.03
CA ASN A 66 -29.06 -15.02 21.14
C ASN A 66 -28.81 -16.52 21.41
#